data_AF-A0A3B3BCP8-F1
#
_entry.id   AF-A0A3B3BCP8-F1
#
_cell.length_a   1.000
_cell.length_b   1.000
_cell.length_c   1.000
_cell.angle_alpha   90.00
_cell.angle_beta   90.00
_cell.angle_gamma   90.00
#
_symmetry.space_group_name_H-M   'P 1'
#
loop_
_entity.id
_entity.type
_entity.pdbx_description
1 polymer ?
#
loop_
_entity_poly.entity_id
_entity_poly.type
_entity_poly.pdbx_seq_one_letter_code
_entity_poly.pdbx_strand_id
1 'polypeptide(L)'
;LLNSLLKGQVAKASNSVVNTDFPHPFTWLAGYLAVFVGAGMTFLVQSSSVFTSAITPLVGIGVISIERVYPLTLGSNLGTTTTALLAALASPGDKLAAATQVALCHFFFNLLGILLWYPIPATRLPIRMACALGKQTARYRWFAVLYLLLCFLLFPSVVFALSMAGWEVMTGVGVPVIIVIISIATINLLQVHRPDYLPLRLQNWDFLPVWMTSLQPLDDLITKATLQCKGISFTS
;
A
#
# COMPACT_ATOMS: atom_id res chain seq x y z
N LEU A 1 -30.58 -7.36 17.43
CA LEU A 1 -31.42 -7.11 16.24
C LEU A 1 -30.82 -6.08 15.27
N LEU A 2 -30.51 -4.84 15.71
CA LEU A 2 -29.97 -3.79 14.84
C LEU A 2 -28.64 -4.18 14.12
N ASN A 3 -27.73 -4.85 14.84
CA ASN A 3 -26.44 -5.32 14.29
C ASN A 3 -26.60 -6.47 13.26
N SER A 4 -27.71 -7.21 13.32
CA SER A 4 -28.04 -8.29 12.39
C SER A 4 -28.79 -7.78 11.15
N LEU A 5 -29.62 -6.74 11.32
CA LEU A 5 -30.33 -6.07 10.23
C LEU A 5 -29.41 -5.15 9.41
N LEU A 6 -28.50 -4.42 10.08
CA LEU A 6 -27.44 -3.65 9.41
C LEU A 6 -26.51 -4.58 8.63
N LYS A 7 -26.06 -5.69 9.22
CA LYS A 7 -25.29 -6.71 8.47
C LYS A 7 -26.07 -7.26 7.27
N GLY A 8 -27.35 -7.54 7.41
CA GLY A 8 -28.18 -8.07 6.33
C GLY A 8 -28.39 -7.10 5.16
N GLN A 9 -28.75 -5.84 5.43
CA GLN A 9 -28.95 -4.83 4.39
C GLN A 9 -27.63 -4.33 3.80
N VAL A 10 -26.59 -4.14 4.62
CA VAL A 10 -25.25 -3.75 4.15
C VAL A 10 -24.61 -4.88 3.35
N ALA A 11 -24.74 -6.16 3.74
CA ALA A 11 -24.23 -7.27 2.95
C ALA A 11 -25.00 -7.47 1.62
N LYS A 12 -26.32 -7.18 1.60
CA LYS A 12 -27.14 -7.30 0.38
C LYS A 12 -26.90 -6.13 -0.59
N ALA A 13 -26.73 -4.91 -0.07
CA ALA A 13 -26.29 -3.75 -0.86
C ALA A 13 -24.83 -3.92 -1.35
N SER A 14 -23.96 -4.54 -0.55
CA SER A 14 -22.59 -4.91 -0.92
C SER A 14 -22.56 -5.87 -2.10
N ASN A 15 -23.38 -6.94 -2.09
CA ASN A 15 -23.41 -7.89 -3.21
C ASN A 15 -23.97 -7.28 -4.50
N SER A 16 -24.87 -6.29 -4.41
CA SER A 16 -25.53 -5.73 -5.59
C SER A 16 -24.82 -4.53 -6.22
N VAL A 17 -24.03 -3.77 -5.45
CA VAL A 17 -23.36 -2.53 -5.94
C VAL A 17 -21.86 -2.71 -6.10
N VAL A 18 -21.23 -3.56 -5.27
CA VAL A 18 -19.79 -3.78 -5.29
C VAL A 18 -19.44 -5.04 -6.07
N ASN A 19 -20.31 -6.06 -6.06
CA ASN A 19 -20.13 -7.35 -6.74
C ASN A 19 -20.79 -7.40 -8.12
N THR A 20 -20.69 -6.32 -8.90
CA THR A 20 -20.90 -6.40 -10.36
C THR A 20 -19.70 -7.13 -10.97
N ASP A 21 -19.52 -8.40 -10.59
CA ASP A 21 -18.66 -9.32 -11.30
C ASP A 21 -19.33 -9.56 -12.64
N PHE A 22 -18.82 -8.89 -13.66
CA PHE A 22 -19.24 -9.18 -15.03
C PHE A 22 -19.10 -10.68 -15.26
N PRO A 23 -20.11 -11.33 -15.89
CA PRO A 23 -20.04 -12.75 -16.18
C PRO A 23 -18.77 -13.05 -16.99
N HIS A 24 -18.16 -14.20 -16.70
CA HIS A 24 -17.01 -14.69 -17.47
C HIS A 24 -17.38 -14.68 -18.97
N PRO A 25 -16.58 -14.07 -19.87
CA PRO A 25 -15.14 -13.78 -19.79
C PRO A 25 -14.74 -12.33 -19.44
N PHE A 26 -15.66 -11.44 -19.06
CA PHE A 26 -15.37 -10.01 -18.87
C PHE A 26 -14.87 -9.62 -17.48
N THR A 27 -14.43 -10.58 -16.66
CA THR A 27 -13.94 -10.34 -15.29
C THR A 27 -12.73 -9.39 -15.25
N TRP A 28 -11.90 -9.38 -16.30
CA TRP A 28 -10.78 -8.44 -16.43
C TRP A 28 -11.27 -6.99 -16.60
N LEU A 29 -12.38 -6.79 -17.29
CA LEU A 29 -12.96 -5.47 -17.57
C LEU A 29 -13.43 -4.78 -16.29
N ALA A 30 -13.93 -5.54 -15.33
CA ALA A 30 -14.36 -5.03 -14.02
C ALA A 30 -13.25 -4.22 -13.34
N GLY A 31 -12.00 -4.69 -13.43
CA GLY A 31 -10.86 -3.99 -12.86
C GLY A 31 -10.53 -2.68 -13.58
N TYR A 32 -10.62 -2.63 -14.90
CA TYR A 32 -10.40 -1.39 -15.67
C TYR A 32 -11.55 -0.39 -15.47
N LEU A 33 -12.79 -0.87 -15.38
CA LEU A 33 -13.93 -0.04 -15.01
C LEU A 33 -13.75 0.56 -13.63
N ALA A 34 -13.22 -0.20 -12.66
CA ALA A 34 -12.88 0.34 -11.35
C ALA A 34 -11.82 1.46 -11.41
N VAL A 35 -10.83 1.37 -12.32
CA VAL A 35 -9.88 2.49 -12.57
C VAL A 35 -10.63 3.72 -13.08
N PHE A 36 -11.52 3.59 -14.06
CA PHE A 36 -12.30 4.72 -14.57
C PHE A 36 -13.26 5.30 -13.51
N VAL A 37 -13.89 4.46 -12.71
CA VAL A 37 -14.76 4.90 -11.59
C VAL A 37 -13.94 5.69 -10.57
N GLY A 38 -12.76 5.19 -10.16
CA GLY A 38 -11.88 5.91 -9.24
C GLY A 38 -11.42 7.26 -9.79
N ALA A 39 -11.07 7.30 -11.09
CA ALA A 39 -10.67 8.52 -11.78
C ALA A 39 -11.82 9.53 -11.85
N GLY A 40 -13.01 9.10 -12.26
CA GLY A 40 -14.21 9.94 -12.36
C GLY A 40 -14.65 10.47 -10.99
N MET A 41 -14.71 9.62 -9.97
CA MET A 41 -15.05 10.04 -8.61
C MET A 41 -14.06 11.08 -8.08
N THR A 42 -12.76 10.88 -8.32
CA THR A 42 -11.74 11.84 -7.87
C THR A 42 -11.77 13.13 -8.67
N PHE A 43 -12.07 13.06 -9.97
CA PHE A 43 -12.27 14.24 -10.80
C PHE A 43 -13.45 15.09 -10.31
N LEU A 44 -14.58 14.45 -9.95
CA LEU A 44 -15.77 15.13 -9.43
C LEU A 44 -15.51 15.77 -8.06
N VAL A 45 -14.86 15.04 -7.16
CA VAL A 45 -14.59 15.49 -5.79
C VAL A 45 -13.35 16.40 -5.72
N GLN A 46 -12.49 16.36 -6.75
CA GLN A 46 -11.18 17.00 -6.83
C GLN A 46 -10.25 16.71 -5.64
N SER A 47 -10.49 15.60 -4.93
CA SER A 47 -9.69 15.22 -3.76
C SER A 47 -9.59 13.70 -3.66
N SER A 48 -8.37 13.19 -3.88
CA SER A 48 -8.05 11.79 -3.68
C SER A 48 -8.06 11.40 -2.21
N SER A 49 -7.76 12.32 -1.28
CA SER A 49 -7.84 12.04 0.16
C SER A 49 -9.28 11.82 0.62
N VAL A 50 -10.24 12.60 0.11
CA VAL A 50 -11.67 12.38 0.37
C VAL A 50 -12.09 11.02 -0.19
N PHE A 51 -11.68 10.69 -1.42
CA PHE A 51 -11.94 9.36 -2.00
C PHE A 51 -11.39 8.23 -1.13
N THR A 52 -10.10 8.27 -0.76
CA THR A 52 -9.48 7.26 0.09
C THR A 52 -10.15 7.14 1.46
N SER A 53 -10.54 8.26 2.07
CA SER A 53 -11.23 8.28 3.36
C SER A 53 -12.63 7.66 3.30
N ALA A 54 -13.33 7.78 2.16
CA ALA A 54 -14.64 7.20 1.96
C ALA A 54 -14.58 5.68 1.72
N ILE A 55 -13.57 5.21 0.97
CA ILE A 55 -13.45 3.77 0.69
C ILE A 55 -12.88 2.99 1.88
N THR A 56 -12.00 3.58 2.69
CA THR A 56 -11.29 2.86 3.77
C THR A 56 -12.24 2.18 4.78
N PRO A 57 -13.30 2.83 5.29
CA PRO A 57 -14.28 2.19 6.16
C PRO A 57 -15.02 1.05 5.46
N LEU A 58 -15.37 1.21 4.17
CA LEU A 58 -16.06 0.19 3.39
C LEU A 58 -15.23 -1.08 3.22
N VAL A 59 -13.91 -0.92 3.11
CA VAL A 59 -12.96 -2.04 3.13
C VAL A 59 -12.89 -2.68 4.51
N GLY A 60 -12.84 -1.86 5.56
CA GLY A 60 -12.81 -2.32 6.95
C GLY A 60 -14.03 -3.16 7.36
N ILE A 61 -15.21 -2.88 6.79
CA ILE A 61 -16.43 -3.67 7.00
C ILE A 61 -16.63 -4.79 5.96
N GLY A 62 -15.70 -4.95 5.02
CA GLY A 62 -15.73 -6.00 3.99
C GLY A 62 -16.70 -5.75 2.83
N VAL A 63 -17.22 -4.53 2.69
CA VAL A 63 -18.12 -4.15 1.58
C VAL A 63 -17.35 -4.08 0.25
N ILE A 64 -16.11 -3.57 0.30
CA ILE A 64 -15.19 -3.55 -0.86
C ILE A 64 -14.00 -4.45 -0.56
N SER A 65 -13.71 -5.38 -1.45
CA SER A 65 -12.54 -6.25 -1.33
C SER A 65 -11.25 -5.49 -1.62
N ILE A 66 -10.14 -5.91 -1.00
CA ILE A 66 -8.81 -5.30 -1.21
C ILE A 66 -8.40 -5.35 -2.69
N GLU A 67 -8.81 -6.39 -3.41
CA GLU A 67 -8.55 -6.57 -4.83
C GLU A 67 -9.24 -5.50 -5.70
N ARG A 68 -10.40 -4.97 -5.26
CA ARG A 68 -11.11 -3.87 -5.95
C ARG A 68 -10.62 -2.50 -5.52
N VAL A 69 -10.13 -2.36 -4.30
CA VAL A 69 -9.54 -1.10 -3.80
C VAL A 69 -8.32 -0.69 -4.59
N TYR A 70 -7.51 -1.66 -5.00
CA TYR A 70 -6.29 -1.38 -5.74
C TYR A 70 -6.54 -0.64 -7.07
N PRO A 71 -7.34 -1.15 -8.03
CA PRO A 71 -7.68 -0.40 -9.24
C PRO A 71 -8.44 0.90 -8.98
N LEU A 72 -9.33 0.94 -7.98
CA LEU A 72 -10.01 2.18 -7.57
C LEU A 72 -9.00 3.27 -7.15
N THR A 73 -7.97 2.90 -6.40
CA THR A 73 -6.92 3.81 -5.93
C THR A 73 -6.02 4.27 -7.08
N LEU A 74 -5.64 3.36 -7.97
CA LEU A 74 -4.91 3.71 -9.20
C LEU A 74 -5.71 4.71 -10.05
N GLY A 75 -7.01 4.47 -10.22
CA GLY A 75 -7.93 5.39 -10.84
C GLY A 75 -7.96 6.76 -10.17
N SER A 76 -8.08 6.79 -8.84
CA SER A 76 -8.09 8.04 -8.08
C SER A 76 -6.83 8.89 -8.27
N ASN A 77 -5.65 8.25 -8.30
CA ASN A 77 -4.39 8.93 -8.59
C ASN A 77 -4.40 9.53 -10.01
N LEU A 78 -4.90 8.79 -11.00
CA LEU A 78 -5.09 9.32 -12.35
C LEU A 78 -6.07 10.50 -12.37
N GLY A 79 -7.19 10.43 -11.65
CA GLY A 79 -8.18 11.52 -11.56
C GLY A 79 -7.60 12.83 -10.97
N THR A 80 -6.66 12.72 -10.03
CA THR A 80 -5.96 13.90 -9.44
C THR A 80 -5.17 14.67 -10.50
N THR A 81 -4.63 13.99 -11.50
CA THR A 81 -3.86 14.62 -12.58
C THR A 81 -4.73 15.48 -13.51
N THR A 82 -6.02 15.16 -13.64
CA THR A 82 -6.99 15.99 -14.36
C THR A 82 -7.20 17.34 -13.67
N THR A 83 -7.26 17.36 -12.34
CA THR A 83 -7.33 18.61 -11.57
C THR A 83 -6.07 19.45 -11.76
N ALA A 84 -4.89 18.82 -11.77
CA ALA A 84 -3.63 19.50 -12.05
C ALA A 84 -3.61 20.11 -13.47
N LEU A 85 -4.18 19.41 -14.47
CA LEU A 85 -4.29 19.91 -15.84
C LEU A 85 -5.25 21.10 -15.95
N LEU A 86 -6.41 21.03 -15.28
CA LEU A 86 -7.34 22.17 -15.22
C LEU A 86 -6.71 23.39 -14.53
N ALA A 87 -6.00 23.18 -13.42
CA ALA A 87 -5.28 24.25 -12.72
C ALA A 87 -4.16 24.86 -13.58
N ALA A 88 -3.46 24.03 -14.36
CA ALA A 88 -2.46 24.49 -15.31
C ALA A 88 -3.07 25.35 -16.42
N LEU A 89 -4.21 24.93 -17.00
CA LEU A 89 -4.92 25.68 -18.04
C LEU A 89 -5.51 27.00 -17.53
N ALA A 90 -5.83 27.09 -16.24
CA ALA A 90 -6.27 28.31 -15.58
C ALA A 90 -5.11 29.23 -15.16
N SER A 91 -3.85 28.83 -15.36
CA SER A 91 -2.69 29.62 -14.97
C SER A 91 -2.45 30.80 -15.93
N PRO A 92 -1.90 31.93 -15.42
CA PRO A 92 -1.55 33.08 -16.26
C PRO A 92 -0.60 32.72 -17.42
N GLY A 93 -0.69 33.46 -18.54
CA GLY A 93 -0.01 33.12 -19.79
C GLY A 93 1.51 32.99 -19.70
N ASP A 94 2.15 33.71 -18.78
CA ASP A 94 3.59 33.62 -18.48
C ASP A 94 4.00 32.29 -17.82
N LYS A 95 3.07 31.62 -17.12
CA LYS A 95 3.29 30.35 -16.43
C LYS A 95 2.58 29.17 -17.08
N LEU A 96 1.67 29.42 -18.03
CA LEU A 96 0.84 28.41 -18.68
C LEU A 96 1.66 27.25 -19.27
N ALA A 97 2.75 27.56 -19.98
CA ALA A 97 3.60 26.54 -20.59
C ALA A 97 4.27 25.64 -19.52
N ALA A 98 4.85 26.24 -18.48
CA ALA A 98 5.50 25.50 -17.39
C ALA A 98 4.49 24.68 -16.57
N ALA A 99 3.34 25.27 -16.21
CA ALA A 99 2.30 24.59 -15.46
C ALA A 99 1.70 23.41 -16.24
N THR A 100 1.45 23.59 -17.54
CA THR A 100 0.93 22.53 -18.41
C THR A 100 1.95 21.40 -18.59
N GLN A 101 3.23 21.73 -18.75
CA GLN A 101 4.29 20.73 -18.80
C GLN A 101 4.32 19.87 -17.54
N VAL A 102 4.30 20.49 -16.35
CA VAL A 102 4.28 19.75 -15.08
C VAL A 102 3.02 18.89 -14.94
N ALA A 103 1.85 19.42 -15.31
CA ALA A 103 0.60 18.67 -15.27
C ALA A 103 0.59 17.47 -16.23
N LEU A 104 1.11 17.63 -17.45
CA LEU A 104 1.24 16.55 -18.42
C LEU A 104 2.25 15.50 -17.96
N CYS A 105 3.40 15.92 -17.42
CA CYS A 105 4.35 14.99 -16.81
C CYS A 105 3.68 14.16 -15.71
N HIS A 106 2.87 14.79 -14.86
CA HIS A 106 2.16 14.10 -13.79
C HIS A 106 1.10 13.13 -14.34
N PHE A 107 0.33 13.54 -15.36
CA PHE A 107 -0.65 12.68 -16.05
C PHE A 107 0.02 11.46 -16.69
N PHE A 108 1.04 11.66 -17.52
CA PHE A 108 1.73 10.57 -18.21
C PHE A 108 2.46 9.64 -17.24
N PHE A 109 3.06 10.16 -16.18
CA PHE A 109 3.70 9.32 -15.16
C PHE A 109 2.69 8.36 -14.51
N ASN A 110 1.51 8.85 -14.12
CA ASN A 110 0.45 8.00 -13.55
C ASN A 110 -0.11 7.03 -14.59
N LEU A 111 -0.40 7.50 -15.81
CA LEU A 111 -0.96 6.67 -16.87
C LEU A 111 -0.01 5.53 -17.27
N LEU A 112 1.27 5.85 -17.53
CA LEU A 112 2.29 4.87 -17.88
C LEU A 112 2.56 3.92 -16.71
N GLY A 113 2.57 4.42 -15.48
CA GLY A 113 2.67 3.58 -14.29
C GLY A 113 1.54 2.55 -14.20
N ILE A 114 0.30 2.97 -14.44
CA ILE A 114 -0.85 2.05 -14.49
C ILE A 114 -0.67 1.04 -15.63
N LEU A 115 -0.35 1.48 -16.84
CA LEU A 115 -0.17 0.61 -18.01
C LEU A 115 0.98 -0.39 -17.85
N LEU A 116 2.04 -0.03 -17.10
CA LEU A 116 3.17 -0.91 -16.85
C LEU A 116 2.87 -1.93 -15.74
N TRP A 117 2.27 -1.51 -14.63
CA TRP A 117 2.16 -2.32 -13.41
C TRP A 117 0.82 -3.01 -13.21
N TYR A 118 -0.28 -2.52 -13.80
CA TYR A 118 -1.62 -3.05 -13.57
C TYR A 118 -2.04 -4.23 -14.47
N PRO A 119 -1.74 -4.23 -15.80
CA PRO A 119 -2.16 -5.30 -16.70
C PRO A 119 -1.59 -6.67 -16.34
N ILE A 120 -0.35 -6.71 -15.86
CA ILE A 120 0.35 -7.95 -15.53
C ILE A 120 -0.06 -8.38 -14.09
N PRO A 121 -0.70 -9.55 -13.89
CA PRO A 121 -1.11 -9.97 -12.55
C PRO A 121 0.05 -10.19 -11.58
N ALA A 122 1.23 -10.56 -12.09
CA ALA A 122 2.44 -10.78 -11.30
C ALA A 122 2.99 -9.51 -10.65
N THR A 123 2.79 -8.34 -11.29
CA THR A 123 3.31 -7.04 -10.83
C THR A 123 2.38 -6.36 -9.82
N ARG A 124 1.23 -6.95 -9.50
CA ARG A 124 0.28 -6.47 -8.47
C ARG A 124 0.76 -6.76 -7.03
N LEU A 125 2.03 -6.47 -6.79
CA LEU A 125 2.70 -6.61 -5.49
C LEU A 125 2.00 -5.87 -4.35
N PRO A 126 1.43 -4.65 -4.53
CA PRO A 126 0.81 -3.92 -3.44
C PRO A 126 -0.36 -4.66 -2.77
N ILE A 127 -1.14 -5.44 -3.54
CA ILE A 127 -2.24 -6.25 -3.00
C ILE A 127 -1.69 -7.30 -2.03
N ARG A 128 -0.62 -8.00 -2.43
CA ARG A 128 0.02 -9.04 -1.60
C ARG A 128 0.61 -8.44 -0.33
N MET A 129 1.28 -7.29 -0.46
CA MET A 129 1.88 -6.57 0.67
C MET A 129 0.82 -6.09 1.65
N ALA A 130 -0.28 -5.50 1.16
CA ALA A 130 -1.40 -5.04 2.00
C ALA A 130 -2.02 -6.21 2.77
N CYS A 131 -2.25 -7.35 2.11
CA CYS A 131 -2.77 -8.55 2.76
C CYS A 131 -1.78 -9.13 3.80
N ALA A 132 -0.49 -9.16 3.50
CA ALA A 132 0.54 -9.63 4.43
C ALA A 132 0.67 -8.74 5.67
N LEU A 133 0.75 -7.42 5.48
CA LEU A 133 0.80 -6.42 6.55
C LEU A 133 -0.48 -6.42 7.39
N GLY A 134 -1.65 -6.57 6.75
CA GLY A 134 -2.94 -6.68 7.44
C GLY A 134 -3.01 -7.90 8.34
N LYS A 135 -2.55 -9.07 7.87
CA LYS A 135 -2.47 -10.30 8.68
C LYS A 135 -1.53 -10.15 9.88
N GLN A 136 -0.36 -9.54 9.70
CA GLN A 136 0.58 -9.28 10.79
C GLN A 136 0.00 -8.30 11.82
N THR A 137 -0.64 -7.23 11.35
CA THR A 137 -1.29 -6.23 12.21
C THR A 137 -2.46 -6.82 13.00
N ALA A 138 -3.22 -7.73 12.39
CA ALA A 138 -4.29 -8.45 13.08
C ALA A 138 -3.76 -9.37 14.19
N ARG A 139 -2.56 -9.94 14.01
CA ARG A 139 -1.89 -10.80 15.00
C ARG A 139 -1.22 -10.00 16.11
N TYR A 140 -0.56 -8.90 15.76
CA TYR A 140 0.23 -8.06 16.67
C TYR A 140 -0.28 -6.61 16.62
N ARG A 141 -1.16 -6.21 17.54
CA ARG A 141 -1.77 -4.86 17.48
C ARG A 141 -0.75 -3.73 17.59
N TRP A 142 0.33 -3.93 18.36
CA TRP A 142 1.42 -2.97 18.52
C TRP A 142 2.23 -2.79 17.22
N PHE A 143 2.22 -3.78 16.33
CA PHE A 143 2.89 -3.73 15.03
C PHE A 143 2.35 -2.58 14.16
N ALA A 144 1.05 -2.24 14.26
CA ALA A 144 0.48 -1.10 13.55
C ALA A 144 1.16 0.23 13.95
N VAL A 145 1.36 0.42 15.25
CA VAL A 145 1.99 1.64 15.79
C VAL A 145 3.46 1.68 15.40
N LEU A 146 4.17 0.56 15.54
CA LEU A 146 5.55 0.46 15.09
C LEU A 146 5.67 0.76 13.59
N TYR A 147 4.81 0.16 12.76
CA TYR A 147 4.79 0.39 11.32
C TYR A 147 4.58 1.86 10.99
N LEU A 148 3.64 2.55 11.64
CA LEU A 148 3.40 3.98 11.45
C LEU A 148 4.64 4.82 11.84
N LEU A 149 5.25 4.54 12.98
CA LEU A 149 6.47 5.24 13.41
C LEU A 149 7.64 5.00 12.46
N LEU A 150 7.83 3.76 12.00
CA LEU A 150 8.92 3.42 11.10
C LEU A 150 8.70 4.00 9.70
N CYS A 151 7.54 3.76 9.09
CA CYS A 151 7.30 4.13 7.69
C CYS A 151 6.95 5.60 7.51
N PHE A 152 6.28 6.24 8.48
CA PHE A 152 5.78 7.61 8.32
C PHE A 152 6.69 8.65 8.99
N LEU A 153 7.45 8.28 10.02
CA LEU A 153 8.35 9.18 10.73
C LEU A 153 9.83 8.85 10.48
N LEU A 154 10.29 7.65 10.87
CA LEU A 154 11.71 7.32 10.84
C LEU A 154 12.25 7.24 9.42
N PHE A 155 11.58 6.53 8.52
CA PHE A 155 12.06 6.33 7.15
C PHE A 155 12.20 7.65 6.38
N PRO A 156 11.18 8.55 6.32
CA PRO A 156 11.35 9.86 5.69
C PRO A 156 12.43 10.71 6.37
N SER A 157 12.54 10.65 7.70
CA SER A 157 13.57 11.40 8.45
C SER A 157 14.98 10.93 8.13
N VAL A 158 15.20 9.62 8.02
CA VAL A 158 16.49 9.03 7.63
C VAL A 158 16.83 9.40 6.20
N VAL A 159 15.89 9.29 5.27
CA VAL A 159 16.10 9.70 3.87
C VAL A 159 16.43 11.19 3.78
N PHE A 160 15.73 12.04 4.53
CA PHE A 160 16.00 13.47 4.60
C PHE A 160 17.39 13.77 5.20
N ALA A 161 17.74 13.14 6.31
CA ALA A 161 19.06 13.29 6.94
C ALA A 161 20.19 12.84 6.00
N LEU A 162 20.02 11.71 5.29
CA LEU A 162 20.96 11.25 4.28
C LEU A 162 21.05 12.21 3.09
N SER A 163 19.94 12.81 2.67
CA SER A 163 19.92 13.82 1.61
C SER A 163 20.71 15.07 1.98
N MET A 164 20.67 15.48 3.26
CA MET A 164 21.45 16.61 3.77
C MET A 164 22.94 16.29 3.98
N ALA A 165 23.30 15.02 4.17
CA ALA A 165 24.66 14.56 4.45
C ALA A 165 25.59 14.54 3.21
N GLY A 166 25.08 14.92 2.04
CA GLY A 166 25.84 14.98 0.79
C GLY A 166 25.85 13.66 0.01
N TRP A 167 26.25 13.75 -1.27
CA TRP A 167 26.17 12.62 -2.22
C TRP A 167 27.09 11.45 -1.84
N GLU A 168 28.20 11.70 -1.15
CA GLU A 168 29.15 10.67 -0.69
C GLU A 168 28.53 9.75 0.36
N VAL A 169 27.85 10.32 1.37
CA VAL A 169 27.16 9.55 2.40
C VAL A 169 25.95 8.83 1.81
N MET A 170 25.21 9.51 0.93
CA MET A 170 24.05 8.91 0.25
C MET A 170 24.46 7.71 -0.61
N THR A 171 25.56 7.79 -1.34
CA THR A 171 26.07 6.65 -2.14
C THR A 171 26.69 5.57 -1.26
N GLY A 172 27.46 5.96 -0.23
CA GLY A 172 28.09 5.04 0.71
C GLY A 172 27.09 4.20 1.52
N VAL A 173 25.93 4.75 1.87
CA VAL A 173 24.86 4.03 2.58
C VAL A 173 23.86 3.41 1.60
N GLY A 174 23.47 4.14 0.55
CA GLY A 174 22.43 3.72 -0.38
C GLY A 174 22.83 2.52 -1.23
N VAL A 175 24.07 2.48 -1.74
CA VAL A 175 24.54 1.39 -2.60
C VAL A 175 24.53 0.04 -1.86
N PRO A 176 25.11 -0.10 -0.65
CA PRO A 176 25.02 -1.35 0.11
C PRO A 176 23.59 -1.78 0.41
N VAL A 177 22.71 -0.84 0.78
CA VAL A 177 21.29 -1.15 1.06
C VAL A 177 20.60 -1.72 -0.19
N ILE A 178 20.81 -1.10 -1.36
CA ILE A 178 20.26 -1.59 -2.63
C ILE A 178 20.82 -2.98 -2.97
N ILE A 179 22.12 -3.19 -2.80
CA ILE A 179 22.76 -4.50 -3.03
C ILE A 179 22.13 -5.58 -2.14
N VAL A 180 21.91 -5.28 -0.86
CA VAL A 180 21.28 -6.22 0.09
C VAL A 180 19.84 -6.52 -0.33
N ILE A 181 19.05 -5.51 -0.70
CA ILE A 181 17.66 -5.71 -1.17
C ILE A 181 17.62 -6.58 -2.42
N ILE A 182 18.47 -6.30 -3.41
CA ILE A 182 18.57 -7.09 -4.64
C ILE A 182 18.98 -8.53 -4.30
N SER A 183 19.98 -8.71 -3.44
CA SER A 183 20.46 -10.04 -3.03
C SER A 183 19.34 -10.85 -2.37
N ILE A 184 18.59 -10.25 -1.44
CA ILE A 184 17.44 -10.91 -0.79
C ILE A 184 16.36 -11.25 -1.81
N ALA A 185 16.04 -10.33 -2.72
CA ALA A 185 15.04 -10.57 -3.77
C ALA A 185 15.45 -11.73 -4.70
N THR A 186 16.72 -11.77 -5.11
CA THR A 186 17.27 -12.85 -5.95
C THR A 186 17.27 -14.19 -5.21
N ILE A 187 17.67 -14.22 -3.93
CA ILE A 187 17.63 -15.44 -3.10
C ILE A 187 16.19 -15.94 -2.97
N ASN A 188 15.23 -15.07 -2.62
CA ASN A 188 13.83 -15.45 -2.51
C ASN A 188 13.24 -15.94 -3.85
N LEU A 189 13.64 -15.33 -4.98
CA LEU A 189 13.21 -15.78 -6.31
C LEU A 189 13.77 -17.17 -6.65
N LEU A 190 15.05 -17.42 -6.32
CA LEU A 190 15.73 -18.70 -6.49
C LEU A 190 15.15 -19.78 -5.57
N GLN A 191 14.83 -19.48 -4.32
CA GLN A 191 14.15 -20.40 -3.40
C GLN A 191 12.82 -20.90 -3.99
N VAL A 192 12.05 -20.01 -4.65
CA VAL A 192 10.75 -20.34 -5.22
C VAL A 192 10.85 -21.11 -6.55
N HIS A 193 11.78 -20.74 -7.44
CA HIS A 193 11.83 -21.32 -8.79
C HIS A 193 12.83 -22.47 -8.94
N ARG A 194 13.95 -22.46 -8.21
CA ARG A 194 15.08 -23.40 -8.35
C ARG A 194 15.88 -23.53 -7.04
N PRO A 195 15.34 -24.22 -6.01
CA PRO A 195 15.99 -24.34 -4.71
C PRO A 195 17.34 -25.09 -4.76
N ASP A 196 17.54 -25.95 -5.77
CA ASP A 196 18.75 -26.77 -5.93
C ASP A 196 20.01 -25.97 -6.25
N TYR A 197 19.88 -24.73 -6.74
CA TYR A 197 21.02 -23.84 -7.04
C TYR A 197 21.52 -23.05 -5.83
N LEU A 198 20.78 -23.06 -4.72
CA LEU A 198 21.17 -22.36 -3.49
C LEU A 198 21.89 -23.31 -2.53
N PRO A 199 22.95 -22.83 -1.84
CA PRO A 199 23.56 -23.60 -0.77
C PRO A 199 22.53 -23.84 0.35
N LEU A 200 22.63 -25.00 1.03
CA LEU A 200 21.66 -25.46 2.04
C LEU A 200 21.28 -24.39 3.08
N ARG A 201 22.21 -23.50 3.46
CA ARG A 201 21.96 -22.41 4.41
C ARG A 201 21.09 -21.27 3.88
N LEU A 202 21.03 -21.07 2.57
CA LEU A 202 20.24 -20.03 1.91
C LEU A 202 18.95 -20.58 1.30
N GLN A 203 18.67 -21.88 1.44
CA GLN A 203 17.39 -22.46 1.02
C GLN A 203 16.26 -22.07 1.97
N ASN A 204 16.56 -21.97 3.27
CA ASN A 204 15.62 -21.51 4.30
C ASN A 204 16.28 -20.41 5.16
N TRP A 205 15.48 -19.48 5.64
CA TRP A 205 15.93 -18.38 6.50
C TRP A 205 16.09 -18.78 7.98
N ASP A 206 16.09 -20.07 8.30
CA ASP A 206 16.11 -20.62 9.67
C ASP A 206 17.41 -20.35 10.44
N PHE A 207 18.49 -20.01 9.72
CA PHE A 207 19.75 -19.61 10.34
C PHE A 207 19.68 -18.20 10.96
N LEU A 208 18.71 -17.39 10.57
CA LEU A 208 18.56 -16.04 11.10
C LEU A 208 18.04 -16.06 12.53
N PRO A 209 18.44 -15.09 13.37
CA PRO A 209 17.92 -14.95 14.71
C PRO A 209 16.40 -14.91 14.74
N VAL A 210 15.79 -15.46 15.80
CA VAL A 210 14.32 -15.57 15.94
C VAL A 210 13.62 -14.21 15.83
N TRP A 211 14.26 -13.10 16.22
CA TRP A 211 13.70 -11.75 16.09
C TRP A 211 13.62 -11.23 14.65
N MET A 212 14.38 -11.82 13.71
CA MET A 212 14.31 -11.51 12.27
C MET A 212 13.28 -12.37 11.54
N THR A 213 12.98 -13.56 12.06
CA THR A 213 12.07 -14.53 11.45
C THR A 213 10.68 -14.54 12.09
N SER A 214 10.55 -14.07 13.34
CA SER A 214 9.30 -14.03 14.10
C SER A 214 9.23 -12.82 15.04
N LEU A 215 8.05 -12.20 15.11
CA LEU A 215 7.75 -11.11 16.05
C LEU A 215 7.31 -11.61 17.44
N GLN A 216 7.15 -12.92 17.64
CA GLN A 216 6.66 -13.51 18.90
C GLN A 216 7.47 -13.12 20.15
N PRO A 217 8.82 -13.14 20.15
CA PRO A 217 9.58 -12.83 21.35
C PRO A 217 9.38 -11.38 21.82
N LEU A 218 9.26 -10.47 20.86
CA LEU A 218 9.00 -9.05 21.13
C LEU A 218 7.56 -8.83 21.59
N ASP A 219 6.61 -9.58 21.03
CA ASP A 219 5.21 -9.56 21.46
C ASP A 219 5.04 -10.05 22.91
N ASP A 220 5.74 -11.11 23.30
CA ASP A 220 5.72 -11.61 24.68
C ASP A 220 6.27 -10.57 25.66
N LEU A 221 7.34 -9.86 25.28
CA LEU A 221 7.93 -8.78 26.08
C LEU A 221 6.97 -7.59 26.22
N ILE A 222 6.39 -7.12 25.12
CA ILE A 222 5.45 -5.98 25.10
C ILE A 222 4.20 -6.34 25.88
N THR A 223 3.68 -7.56 25.74
CA THR A 223 2.51 -8.04 26.48
C THR A 223 2.78 -8.10 27.98
N LYS A 224 3.95 -8.63 28.40
CA LYS A 224 4.36 -8.60 29.81
C LYS A 224 4.49 -7.18 30.36
N ALA A 225 5.12 -6.27 29.62
CA ALA A 225 5.26 -4.86 30.03
C ALA A 225 3.89 -4.15 30.12
N THR A 226 2.99 -4.41 29.18
CA THR A 226 1.65 -3.80 29.15
C THR A 226 0.77 -4.35 30.28
N LEU A 227 0.88 -5.64 30.61
CA LEU A 227 0.15 -6.26 31.73
C LEU A 227 0.70 -5.81 33.09
N GLN A 228 2.02 -5.64 33.23
CA GLN A 228 2.61 -5.06 34.44
C GLN A 228 2.16 -3.62 34.67
N CYS A 229 2.07 -2.80 33.61
CA CYS A 229 1.50 -1.44 33.72
C CYS A 229 0.01 -1.43 34.08
N LYS A 230 -0.79 -2.41 33.62
CA LYS A 230 -2.21 -2.53 34.03
C LYS A 230 -2.38 -3.06 35.46
N GLY A 231 -1.48 -3.92 35.93
CA GLY A 231 -1.50 -4.47 37.30
C GLY A 231 -1.17 -3.43 38.39
N ILE A 232 -0.44 -2.37 38.04
CA ILE A 232 -0.11 -1.26 38.96
C ILE A 232 -1.28 -0.29 39.12
N SER A 233 -2.26 -0.30 38.20
CA SER A 233 -3.37 0.66 38.19
C SER A 233 -4.63 0.20 38.95
N PHE A 234 -4.60 -0.96 39.63
CA PHE A 234 -5.74 -1.53 40.38
C PHE A 234 -5.55 -1.61 41.91
N THR A 235 -4.59 -0.86 42.44
CA THR A 235 -4.38 -0.68 43.88
C THR A 235 -4.50 0.80 44.23
N SER A 236 -5.73 1.29 44.33
CA SER A 236 -6.11 2.53 45.02
C SER A 236 -7.54 2.37 45.51
#